data_AF-A0A7Y5EE51-F1
#
_entry.id   AF-A0A7Y5EE51-F1
#
_cell.length_a   1.000
_cell.length_b   1.000
_cell.length_c   1.000
_cell.angle_alpha   90.00
_cell.angle_beta   90.00
_cell.angle_gamma   90.00
#
_symmetry.space_group_name_H-M   'P 1'
#
loop_
_entity.id
_entity.type
_entity.pdbx_description
1 polymer ?
#
loop_
_entity_poly.entity_id
_entity_poly.type
_entity_poly.pdbx_seq_one_letter_code
_entity_poly.pdbx_strand_id
1 'polypeptide(L)' 'EHYQVGLAGVWFVGDSTGDLEAALAVGAQPVLVKTGKGERTLEKGVAETTLIFDDLAAIARELI' A
#
# COMPACT_ATOMS: atom_id res chain seq x y z
N GLU A 1 7.93 -1.93 -19.97
CA GLU A 1 6.89 -1.08 -19.32
C GLU A 1 5.62 -1.14 -20.17
N HIS A 2 4.44 -1.33 -19.55
CA HIS A 2 3.18 -1.48 -20.29
C HIS A 2 2.36 -0.17 -20.35
N TYR A 3 2.31 0.59 -19.26
CA TYR A 3 1.43 1.76 -19.13
C TYR A 3 2.12 3.12 -19.38
N GLN A 4 3.45 3.17 -19.46
CA GLN A 4 4.22 4.42 -19.65
C GLN A 4 3.90 5.55 -18.64
N VAL A 5 3.50 5.18 -17.41
CA VAL A 5 3.23 6.11 -16.31
C VAL A 5 4.27 5.90 -15.21
N GLY A 6 4.80 7.00 -14.66
CA GLY A 6 5.68 6.95 -13.50
C GLY A 6 4.93 6.53 -12.24
N LEU A 7 5.56 5.71 -11.40
CA LEU A 7 4.94 5.19 -10.17
C LEU A 7 5.13 6.12 -8.96
N ALA A 8 5.90 7.20 -9.09
CA ALA A 8 6.19 8.12 -8.01
C ALA A 8 4.89 8.69 -7.40
N GLY A 9 4.66 8.44 -6.11
CA GLY A 9 3.46 8.88 -5.39
C GLY A 9 2.15 8.16 -5.76
N VAL A 10 2.17 7.23 -6.71
CA VAL A 10 1.00 6.39 -7.03
C VAL A 10 0.73 5.47 -5.86
N TRP A 11 -0.53 5.36 -5.42
CA TRP A 11 -0.90 4.49 -4.31
C TRP A 11 -0.78 3.03 -4.74
N PHE A 12 0.10 2.30 -4.05
CA PHE A 12 0.29 0.86 -4.23
C PHE A 12 -0.31 0.14 -3.03
N VAL A 13 -1.47 -0.49 -3.26
CA VAL A 13 -2.25 -1.15 -2.22
C VAL A 13 -1.88 -2.63 -2.10
N GLY A 14 -1.60 -3.10 -0.89
CA GLY A 14 -1.35 -4.51 -0.61
C GLY A 14 -1.69 -4.91 0.83
N ASP A 15 -1.59 -6.20 1.13
CA ASP A 15 -1.82 -6.77 2.48
C ASP A 15 -0.55 -7.41 3.07
N SER A 16 0.57 -7.40 2.33
CA SER A 16 1.79 -8.08 2.71
C SER A 16 3.01 -7.15 2.74
N THR A 17 4.04 -7.54 3.51
CA THR A 17 5.31 -6.79 3.58
C THR A 17 5.96 -6.64 2.21
N GLY A 18 5.85 -7.66 1.35
CA GLY A 18 6.43 -7.63 0.00
C GLY A 18 5.78 -6.58 -0.90
N ASP A 19 4.48 -6.32 -0.74
CA ASP A 19 3.79 -5.27 -1.51
C ASP A 19 4.30 -3.89 -1.10
N LEU A 20 4.46 -3.65 0.21
CA LEU A 20 4.93 -2.38 0.74
C LEU A 20 6.40 -2.12 0.36
N GLU A 21 7.25 -3.14 0.42
CA GLU A 21 8.65 -3.06 -0.02
C GLU A 21 8.75 -2.78 -1.52
N ALA A 22 7.92 -3.43 -2.34
CA ALA A 22 7.87 -3.17 -3.78
C ALA A 22 7.45 -1.73 -4.09
N ALA A 23 6.45 -1.21 -3.37
CA ALA A 23 6.01 0.18 -3.50
C ALA A 23 7.14 1.17 -3.20
N LEU A 24 7.82 0.99 -2.07
CA LEU A 24 8.94 1.82 -1.66
C LEU A 24 10.10 1.77 -2.67
N ALA A 25 10.42 0.59 -3.20
CA ALA A 25 11.53 0.40 -4.15
C ALA A 25 11.35 1.19 -5.46
N VAL A 26 10.11 1.50 -5.84
CA VAL A 26 9.79 2.26 -7.06
C VAL A 26 9.30 3.69 -6.78
N GLY A 27 9.37 4.14 -5.53
CA GLY A 27 8.92 5.47 -5.10
C GLY A 27 7.39 5.67 -5.09
N ALA A 28 6.63 4.58 -5.14
CA ALA A 28 5.18 4.63 -4.96
C ALA A 28 4.80 4.94 -3.51
N GLN A 29 3.56 5.33 -3.29
CA GLN A 29 2.98 5.53 -1.97
C GLN A 29 2.50 4.17 -1.42
N PRO A 30 3.17 3.57 -0.42
CA PRO A 30 2.70 2.31 0.16
C PRO A 30 1.38 2.51 0.90
N VAL A 31 0.42 1.61 0.65
CA VAL A 31 -0.88 1.58 1.32
C VAL A 31 -1.18 0.16 1.78
N LEU A 32 -1.36 -0.02 3.09
CA LEU A 32 -1.71 -1.29 3.70
C LEU A 32 -3.21 -1.37 3.93
N VAL A 33 -3.85 -2.46 3.49
CA VAL A 33 -5.17 -2.85 4.00
C VAL A 33 -5.02 -3.89 5.10
N LYS A 34 -5.84 -3.84 6.15
CA LYS A 34 -5.80 -4.80 7.27
C LYS A 34 -6.40 -6.16 6.93
N THR A 35 -7.26 -6.23 5.89
CA THR A 35 -7.79 -7.50 5.36
C THR A 35 -6.68 -8.46 4.90
N GLY A 36 -6.96 -9.76 4.85
CA GLY A 36 -5.99 -10.76 4.40
C GLY A 36 -4.88 -10.97 5.43
N LYS A 37 -3.63 -10.68 5.04
CA LYS A 37 -2.44 -10.71 5.92
C LYS A 37 -2.14 -9.37 6.58
N GLY A 38 -2.95 -8.34 6.32
CA GLY A 38 -2.68 -6.97 6.70
C GLY A 38 -2.37 -6.74 8.17
N GLU A 39 -3.20 -7.28 9.08
CA GLU A 39 -2.95 -7.18 10.53
C GLU A 39 -1.58 -7.76 10.93
N ARG A 40 -1.21 -8.91 10.38
CA ARG A 40 0.11 -9.53 10.63
C ARG A 40 1.24 -8.69 10.05
N THR A 41 1.03 -8.05 8.90
CA THR A 41 2.01 -7.15 8.31
C THR A 41 2.16 -5.88 9.15
N LEU A 42 1.07 -5.35 9.71
CA LEU A 42 1.10 -4.20 10.60
C LEU A 42 1.86 -4.51 11.90
N GLU A 43 1.59 -5.67 12.52
CA GLU A 43 2.28 -6.13 13.73
C GLU A 43 3.80 -6.28 13.55
N LYS A 44 4.26 -6.61 12.34
CA LYS A 44 5.69 -6.71 12.01
C LYS A 44 6.37 -5.35 11.85
N GLY A 45 5.60 -4.27 11.83
CA GLY A 45 6.07 -2.93 11.52
C GLY A 45 6.03 -2.63 10.03
N VAL A 46 5.66 -1.40 9.72
CA VAL A 46 5.63 -0.83 8.36
C VAL A 46 6.36 0.52 8.37
N ALA A 47 6.77 0.99 7.19
CA ALA A 47 7.38 2.31 7.07
C ALA A 47 6.40 3.40 7.55
N GLU A 48 6.91 4.45 8.19
CA GLU A 48 6.09 5.56 8.73
C GLU A 48 5.24 6.25 7.67
N THR A 49 5.68 6.22 6.42
CA THR A 49 4.95 6.79 5.28
C THR A 49 3.80 5.90 4.81
N THR A 50 3.60 4.70 5.36
CA THR A 50 2.55 3.77 4.93
C THR A 50 1.19 4.25 5.41
N LEU A 51 0.26 4.43 4.48
CA LEU A 51 -1.15 4.68 4.81
C LEU A 51 -1.81 3.35 5.19
N ILE A 52 -2.68 3.36 6.21
CA ILE A 52 -3.30 2.13 6.73
C ILE A 52 -4.81 2.29 6.68
N PHE A 53 -5.47 1.30 6.07
CA PHE A 53 -6.92 1.24 5.94
C PHE A 53 -7.45 -0.12 6.40
N ASP A 54 -8.69 -0.16 6.88
CA ASP A 54 -9.28 -1.43 7.32
C ASP A 54 -9.49 -2.39 6.15
N ASP A 55 -9.96 -1.89 5.01
CA ASP A 55 -10.21 -2.66 3.80
C ASP A 55 -10.06 -1.80 2.53
N LEU A 56 -10.20 -2.44 1.36
CA LEU A 56 -10.15 -1.75 0.08
C LEU A 56 -11.32 -0.77 -0.13
N ALA A 57 -12.48 -1.01 0.50
CA ALA A 57 -13.63 -0.11 0.41
C ALA A 57 -13.37 1.21 1.15
N ALA A 58 -12.61 1.19 2.25
CA ALA A 58 -12.17 2.38 2.96
C ALA A 58 -11.23 3.23 2.09
N ILE A 59 -10.33 2.60 1.32
CA ILE A 59 -9.50 3.31 0.34
C ILE A 59 -10.35 3.99 -0.73
N ALA A 60 -11.32 3.28 -1.30
CA ALA A 60 -12.20 3.84 -2.32
C ALA A 60 -12.99 5.05 -1.81
N ARG A 61 -13.39 5.05 -0.53
CA ARG A 61 -14.07 6.19 0.11
C ARG A 61 -13.17 7.40 0.31
N GLU A 62 -11.86 7.20 0.49
CA GLU A 62 -10.89 8.29 0.68
C GLU A 62 -10.53 9.00 -0.64
N LEU A 63 -10.65 8.29 -1.76
CA LEU A 63 -10.24 8.79 -3.09
C LEU A 63 -11.34 9.54 -3.86
N ILE A 64 -12.56 9.64 -3.31
CA ILE A 64 -13.74 10.24 -3.95
C ILE A 64 -14.19 11.45 -3.13
#